data_AF-A0A8S9FVM9-F1
#
_entry.id   AF-A0A8S9FVM9-F1
#
_cell.length_a   1.000
_cell.length_b   1.000
_cell.length_c   1.000
_cell.angle_alpha   90.00
_cell.angle_beta   90.00
_cell.angle_gamma   90.00
#
_symmetry.space_group_name_H-M   'P 1'
#
loop_
_entity.id
_entity.type
_entity.pdbx_description
1 polymer ?
#
loop_
_entity_poly.entity_id
_entity_poly.type
_entity_poly.pdbx_seq_one_letter_code
_entity_poly.pdbx_strand_id
1 'polypeptide(L)'
;MEEYYKLDYEDTIGDLKTRFKFAKVQPNSYGLEKEEILFLDDTELNQYVPLKKMAPYMEKDWEVNKYKLKEQKHKFSELLERIDDPDEKRSKKKSKKRDREEKRDAVVKEKKPAAPIADEEGEAETSKLSRKAKRRRREAEKKLPPNRMVAYGKTN
;
A
#
# COMPACT_ATOMS: atom_id res chain seq x y z
N MET A 1 -35.75 -11.49 2.93
CA MET A 1 -34.41 -11.12 3.46
C MET A 1 -34.37 -11.22 4.99
N GLU A 2 -35.36 -10.71 5.72
CA GLU A 2 -35.37 -10.74 7.20
C GLU A 2 -35.47 -12.15 7.82
N GLU A 3 -36.09 -13.12 7.16
CA GLU A 3 -36.22 -14.49 7.69
C GLU A 3 -34.88 -15.23 7.81
N TYR A 4 -33.90 -14.93 6.95
CA TYR A 4 -32.58 -15.56 6.98
C TYR A 4 -31.75 -15.10 8.19
N TYR A 5 -31.98 -13.87 8.68
CA TYR A 5 -31.29 -13.29 9.83
C TYR A 5 -31.91 -13.67 11.19
N LYS A 6 -33.08 -14.32 11.18
CA LYS A 6 -33.77 -14.83 12.39
C LYS A 6 -33.41 -16.28 12.71
N LEU A 7 -32.61 -16.96 11.88
CA LEU A 7 -32.09 -18.28 12.23
C LEU A 7 -31.01 -18.14 13.31
N ASP A 8 -31.10 -18.96 14.35
CA ASP A 8 -30.13 -18.97 15.46
C ASP A 8 -28.74 -19.48 15.05
N TYR A 9 -28.58 -19.90 13.79
CA TYR A 9 -27.36 -20.49 13.23
C TYR A 9 -27.13 -20.09 11.78
N GLU A 10 -25.87 -19.91 11.41
CA GLU A 10 -25.44 -19.52 10.07
C GLU A 10 -24.99 -20.75 9.26
N ASP A 11 -24.49 -21.79 9.93
CA ASP A 11 -24.00 -23.02 9.32
C ASP A 11 -24.27 -24.24 10.22
N THR A 12 -24.16 -25.44 9.66
CA THR A 12 -24.33 -26.72 10.36
C THR A 12 -23.19 -27.66 9.98
N ILE A 13 -22.32 -27.96 10.95
CA ILE A 13 -21.26 -28.96 10.77
C ILE A 13 -21.79 -30.30 11.32
N GLY A 14 -22.30 -31.13 10.42
CA GLY A 14 -23.02 -32.36 10.79
C GLY A 14 -24.31 -32.01 11.54
N ASP A 15 -24.32 -32.23 12.85
CA ASP A 15 -25.48 -31.98 13.73
C ASP A 15 -25.29 -30.74 14.64
N LEU A 16 -24.11 -30.09 14.57
CA LEU A 16 -23.80 -28.90 15.37
C LEU A 16 -24.18 -27.63 14.61
N LYS A 17 -25.20 -26.91 15.12
CA LYS A 17 -25.56 -25.57 14.66
C LYS A 17 -24.48 -24.56 15.08
N THR A 18 -23.83 -23.91 14.12
CA THR A 18 -22.76 -22.94 14.36
C THR A 18 -23.19 -21.52 14.02
N ARG A 19 -22.73 -20.56 14.82
CA ARG A 19 -22.87 -19.13 14.58
C ARG A 19 -21.63 -18.40 15.09
N PHE A 20 -20.95 -17.69 14.21
CA PHE A 20 -19.80 -16.90 14.60
C PHE A 20 -20.27 -15.64 15.34
N LYS A 21 -19.70 -15.38 16.52
CA LYS A 21 -19.96 -14.15 17.27
C LYS A 21 -19.00 -13.09 16.77
N PHE A 22 -19.50 -12.09 16.05
CA PHE A 22 -18.71 -10.94 15.64
C PHE A 22 -18.64 -9.90 16.75
N ALA A 23 -17.46 -9.32 16.94
CA ALA A 23 -17.29 -8.15 17.79
C ALA A 23 -17.82 -6.91 17.07
N LYS A 24 -18.53 -6.04 17.80
CA LYS A 24 -18.88 -4.70 17.29
C LYS A 24 -17.61 -3.85 17.28
N VAL A 25 -17.22 -3.39 16.10
CA VAL A 25 -16.07 -2.50 15.89
C VAL A 25 -16.53 -1.05 15.76
N GLN A 26 -15.65 -0.11 16.08
CA GLN A 26 -15.93 1.31 15.89
C GLN A 26 -15.88 1.65 14.38
N PRO A 27 -16.83 2.43 13.86
CA PRO A 27 -16.76 2.90 12.48
C PRO A 27 -15.61 3.90 12.34
N ASN A 28 -14.76 3.70 11.33
CA ASN A 28 -13.64 4.59 11.04
C ASN A 28 -13.61 4.92 9.54
N SER A 29 -13.70 6.20 9.20
CA SER A 29 -13.59 6.70 7.82
C SER A 29 -12.24 7.37 7.53
N TYR A 30 -11.34 7.40 8.52
CA TYR A 30 -10.04 8.10 8.49
C TYR A 30 -10.12 9.60 8.13
N GLY A 31 -11.34 10.15 8.02
CA GLY A 31 -11.60 11.53 7.63
C GLY A 31 -11.60 11.80 6.11
N LEU A 32 -11.60 10.74 5.30
CA LEU A 32 -11.80 10.81 3.85
C LEU A 32 -13.26 10.52 3.49
N GLU A 33 -13.76 11.20 2.47
CA GLU A 33 -15.05 10.93 1.85
C GLU A 33 -14.93 9.85 0.77
N LYS A 34 -16.04 9.18 0.45
CA LYS A 34 -16.08 8.07 -0.51
C LYS A 34 -15.60 8.50 -1.90
N GLU A 35 -15.96 9.71 -2.30
CA GLU A 35 -15.54 10.27 -3.59
C GLU A 35 -14.03 10.48 -3.62
N GLU A 36 -13.46 11.07 -2.57
CA GLU A 36 -12.01 11.27 -2.42
C GLU A 36 -11.26 9.95 -2.59
N ILE A 37 -11.73 8.87 -1.94
CA ILE A 37 -11.12 7.54 -2.02
C ILE A 37 -11.14 6.98 -3.46
N LEU A 38 -12.19 7.26 -4.23
CA LEU A 38 -12.34 6.75 -5.60
C LEU A 38 -11.51 7.53 -6.63
N PHE A 39 -11.22 8.81 -6.34
CA PHE A 39 -10.48 9.69 -7.25
C PHE A 39 -8.97 9.71 -7.00
N LEU A 40 -8.53 9.51 -5.76
CA LEU A 40 -7.11 9.52 -5.36
C LEU A 40 -6.38 8.25 -5.80
N ASP A 41 -5.08 8.36 -6.07
CA ASP A 41 -4.22 7.21 -6.37
C ASP A 41 -3.82 6.45 -5.09
N ASP A 42 -3.52 5.16 -5.23
CA ASP A 42 -3.08 4.29 -4.13
C ASP A 42 -1.85 4.84 -3.38
N THR A 43 -0.96 5.57 -4.08
CA THR A 43 0.22 6.17 -3.49
C THR A 43 -0.13 7.32 -2.54
N GLU A 44 -1.10 8.16 -2.92
CA GLU A 44 -1.59 9.28 -2.11
C GLU A 44 -2.41 8.78 -0.92
N LEU A 45 -3.23 7.75 -1.14
CA LEU A 45 -3.97 7.07 -0.08
C LEU A 45 -3.04 6.45 0.96
N ASN A 46 -1.96 5.78 0.53
CA ASN A 46 -0.97 5.19 1.44
C ASN A 46 -0.18 6.22 2.24
N GLN A 47 0.04 7.44 1.71
CA GLN A 47 0.65 8.53 2.48
C GLN A 47 -0.25 8.98 3.65
N TYR A 48 -1.55 8.84 3.49
CA TYR A 48 -2.55 9.26 4.45
C TYR A 48 -2.79 8.18 5.51
N VAL A 49 -3.09 6.97 5.07
CA VAL A 49 -3.22 5.78 5.90
C VAL A 49 -2.36 4.67 5.30
N PRO A 50 -1.20 4.35 5.91
CA PRO A 50 -0.38 3.26 5.44
C PRO A 50 -1.14 1.93 5.56
N LEU A 51 -1.08 1.08 4.53
CA LEU A 51 -1.78 -0.22 4.52
C LEU A 51 -1.49 -1.08 5.77
N LYS A 52 -0.27 -1.02 6.30
CA LYS A 52 0.13 -1.74 7.53
C LYS A 52 -0.71 -1.36 8.75
N LYS A 53 -1.27 -0.15 8.77
CA LYS A 53 -2.11 0.36 9.86
C LYS A 53 -3.57 -0.10 9.77
N MET A 54 -4.00 -0.62 8.63
CA MET A 54 -5.30 -1.25 8.44
C MET A 54 -5.27 -2.77 8.67
N ALA A 55 -4.10 -3.34 8.98
CA ALA A 55 -3.96 -4.78 9.16
C ALA A 55 -4.73 -5.28 10.39
N PRO A 56 -5.20 -6.55 10.37
CA PRO A 56 -5.79 -7.17 11.54
C PRO A 56 -4.86 -7.15 12.77
N TYR A 57 -5.45 -7.12 13.96
CA TYR A 57 -4.75 -7.16 15.26
C TYR A 57 -3.89 -5.95 15.60
N MET A 58 -4.09 -4.80 14.94
CA MET A 58 -3.51 -3.54 15.38
C MET A 58 -4.31 -3.01 16.59
N GLU A 59 -3.63 -2.82 17.72
CA GLU A 59 -4.29 -2.40 18.97
C GLU A 59 -4.83 -0.96 18.94
N LYS A 60 -4.24 -0.11 18.08
CA LYS A 60 -4.58 1.31 18.00
C LYS A 60 -5.00 1.70 16.59
N ASP A 61 -6.19 2.27 16.50
CA ASP A 61 -6.68 2.89 15.28
C ASP A 61 -5.77 4.05 14.85
N TRP A 62 -5.50 4.12 13.55
CA TRP A 62 -4.70 5.19 12.99
C TRP A 62 -5.51 6.48 12.95
N GLU A 63 -5.06 7.46 13.71
CA GLU A 63 -5.59 8.81 13.70
C GLU A 63 -4.78 9.67 12.73
N VAL A 64 -5.47 10.25 11.75
CA VAL A 64 -4.80 11.13 10.81
C VAL A 64 -4.74 12.55 11.36
N ASN A 65 -3.58 13.18 11.19
CA ASN A 65 -3.38 14.55 11.64
C ASN A 65 -4.36 15.50 10.91
N LYS A 66 -5.13 16.28 11.69
CA LYS A 66 -6.12 17.24 11.20
C LYS A 66 -5.56 18.23 10.18
N TYR A 67 -4.29 18.62 10.30
CA TYR A 67 -3.64 19.51 9.33
C TYR A 67 -3.50 18.83 7.96
N LYS A 68 -3.01 17.59 7.93
CA LYS A 68 -2.89 16.80 6.70
C LYS A 68 -4.25 16.56 6.05
N LEU A 69 -5.29 16.35 6.85
CA LEU A 69 -6.66 16.21 6.36
C LEU A 69 -7.12 17.47 5.61
N LYS A 70 -6.90 18.66 6.19
CA LYS A 70 -7.27 19.93 5.54
C LYS A 70 -6.53 20.15 4.23
N GLU A 71 -5.22 19.87 4.21
CA GLU A 71 -4.43 19.98 2.98
C GLU A 71 -4.94 19.05 1.88
N GLN A 72 -5.29 17.80 2.24
CA GLN A 72 -5.85 16.85 1.27
C GLN A 72 -7.20 17.29 0.74
N LYS A 73 -8.09 17.78 1.60
CA LYS A 73 -9.38 18.32 1.16
C LYS A 73 -9.24 19.49 0.21
N HIS A 74 -8.27 20.38 0.46
CA HIS A 74 -7.97 21.48 -0.45
C HIS A 74 -7.42 21.01 -1.79
N LYS A 75 -6.52 20.01 -1.78
CA LYS A 75 -6.00 19.42 -3.03
C LYS A 75 -7.10 18.72 -3.82
N PHE A 76 -7.99 18.02 -3.13
CA PHE A 76 -9.11 17.34 -3.74
C PHE A 76 -10.10 18.34 -4.36
N SER A 77 -10.44 19.42 -3.63
CA SER A 77 -11.31 20.46 -4.18
C SER A 77 -10.70 21.13 -5.42
N GLU A 78 -9.40 21.41 -5.39
CA GLU A 78 -8.68 21.98 -6.54
C GLU A 78 -8.64 20.98 -7.72
N LEU A 79 -8.43 19.70 -7.45
CA LEU A 79 -8.43 18.65 -8.48
C LEU A 79 -9.82 18.53 -9.13
N LEU A 80 -10.88 18.60 -8.34
CA LEU A 80 -12.25 18.51 -8.82
C LEU A 80 -12.61 19.71 -9.71
N GLU A 81 -12.23 20.92 -9.29
CA GLU A 81 -12.40 22.15 -10.07
C GLU A 81 -11.69 22.05 -11.44
N ARG A 82 -10.44 21.59 -11.45
CA ARG A 82 -9.69 21.35 -12.70
C ARG A 82 -10.28 20.26 -13.58
N ILE A 83 -10.92 19.26 -12.97
CA ILE A 83 -11.61 18.22 -13.73
C ILE A 83 -12.85 18.80 -14.38
N ASP A 84 -13.56 19.76 -13.80
CA ASP A 84 -14.74 20.35 -14.43
C ASP A 84 -14.42 21.37 -15.53
N ASP A 85 -13.18 21.87 -15.60
CA ASP A 85 -12.73 22.73 -16.68
C ASP A 85 -12.67 22.01 -18.06
N PRO A 86 -13.46 22.47 -19.06
CA PRO A 86 -13.56 21.79 -20.35
C PRO A 86 -12.28 21.88 -21.21
N ASP A 87 -11.42 22.87 -20.96
CA ASP A 87 -10.19 23.08 -21.73
C ASP A 87 -9.06 22.14 -21.30
N GLU A 88 -8.98 21.78 -20.02
CA GLU A 88 -7.97 20.85 -19.49
C GLU A 88 -8.32 19.37 -19.80
N LYS A 89 -9.61 19.01 -19.91
CA LYS A 89 -10.03 17.69 -20.42
C LYS A 89 -9.48 17.43 -21.83
N ARG A 90 -9.41 18.46 -22.67
CA ARG A 90 -8.90 18.36 -24.05
C ARG A 90 -7.37 18.21 -24.07
N SER A 91 -6.65 18.90 -23.19
CA SER A 91 -5.18 18.81 -23.09
C SER A 91 -4.73 17.45 -22.52
N LYS A 92 -5.38 16.95 -21.45
CA LYS A 92 -5.11 15.61 -20.87
C LYS A 92 -5.42 14.47 -21.84
N LYS A 93 -6.48 14.58 -22.65
CA LYS A 93 -6.77 13.58 -23.70
C LYS A 93 -5.69 13.58 -24.80
N LYS A 94 -5.10 14.73 -25.10
CA LYS A 94 -4.03 14.89 -26.10
C LYS A 94 -2.65 14.49 -25.59
N SER A 95 -2.36 14.59 -24.28
CA SER A 95 -1.13 14.06 -23.67
C SER A 95 -1.21 12.54 -23.50
N LYS A 96 -2.34 12.00 -23.01
CA LYS A 96 -2.56 10.55 -22.84
C LYS A 96 -2.51 9.77 -24.17
N LYS A 97 -2.83 10.43 -25.30
CA LYS A 97 -2.64 9.86 -26.65
C LYS A 97 -1.15 9.77 -27.04
N ARG A 98 -0.34 10.76 -26.66
CA ARG A 98 1.11 10.81 -26.94
C ARG A 98 1.88 9.79 -26.11
N ASP A 99 1.59 9.70 -24.80
CA ASP A 99 2.20 8.68 -23.92
C ASP A 99 1.88 7.24 -24.37
N ARG A 100 0.69 7.02 -24.94
CA ARG A 100 0.30 5.70 -25.46
C ARG A 100 1.00 5.34 -26.77
N GLU A 101 1.42 6.34 -27.54
CA GLU A 101 2.23 6.17 -28.75
C GLU A 101 3.69 5.87 -28.36
N GLU A 102 4.24 6.64 -27.43
CA GLU A 102 5.62 6.46 -26.94
C GLU A 102 5.82 5.12 -26.21
N LYS A 103 4.82 4.67 -25.43
CA LYS A 103 4.84 3.33 -24.82
C LYS A 103 4.71 2.18 -25.83
N ARG A 104 4.17 2.41 -27.03
CA ARG A 104 4.13 1.37 -28.09
C ARG A 104 5.48 1.23 -28.78
N ASP A 105 6.23 2.33 -28.93
CA ASP A 105 7.59 2.31 -29.47
C ASP A 105 8.62 1.73 -28.49
N ALA A 106 8.43 1.92 -27.18
CA ALA A 106 9.32 1.35 -26.16
C ALA A 106 9.21 -0.18 -26.00
N VAL A 107 8.07 -0.81 -26.34
CA VAL A 107 7.86 -2.26 -26.18
C VAL A 107 8.64 -3.12 -27.19
N VAL A 108 9.21 -2.51 -28.24
CA VAL A 108 9.98 -3.25 -29.27
C VAL A 108 11.46 -3.44 -28.87
N LYS A 109 11.99 -2.68 -27.91
CA LYS A 109 13.35 -2.85 -27.38
C LYS A 109 13.29 -3.25 -25.91
N GLU A 110 13.99 -4.33 -25.56
CA GLU A 110 14.17 -4.87 -24.20
C GLU A 110 13.17 -5.95 -23.75
N LYS A 111 13.41 -7.17 -24.25
CA LYS A 111 13.13 -8.41 -23.50
C LYS A 111 14.42 -8.87 -22.80
N LYS A 112 14.46 -8.84 -21.45
CA LYS A 112 14.91 -9.93 -20.53
C LYS A 112 15.00 -9.45 -19.06
N PRO A 113 14.93 -10.38 -18.06
CA PRO A 113 14.01 -10.25 -16.93
C PRO A 113 14.63 -9.75 -15.61
N ALA A 114 13.77 -9.13 -14.80
CA ALA A 114 14.04 -8.66 -13.44
C ALA A 114 13.96 -9.79 -12.40
N ALA A 115 14.82 -9.71 -11.38
CA ALA A 115 14.76 -10.45 -10.11
C ALA A 115 14.52 -9.45 -8.96
N PRO A 116 13.99 -9.91 -7.79
CA PRO A 116 13.03 -9.15 -7.01
C PRO A 116 13.61 -8.20 -5.96
N ILE A 117 12.71 -7.31 -5.54
CA ILE A 117 12.78 -6.20 -4.59
C ILE A 117 13.10 -6.71 -3.17
N ALA A 118 14.03 -6.04 -2.48
CA ALA A 118 14.31 -6.22 -1.06
C ALA A 118 14.47 -4.84 -0.38
N ASP A 119 13.45 -4.53 0.41
CA ASP A 119 13.37 -3.72 1.64
C ASP A 119 14.25 -2.47 1.81
N GLU A 120 13.57 -1.32 1.74
CA GLU A 120 14.03 0.01 2.17
C GLU A 120 13.99 0.15 3.70
N GLU A 121 15.07 -0.22 4.40
CA GLU A 121 15.40 0.38 5.69
C GLU A 121 16.93 0.55 5.80
N GLY A 122 17.46 1.71 5.36
CA GLY A 122 18.87 2.05 5.54
C GLY A 122 19.52 2.98 4.50
N GLU A 123 18.74 3.65 3.65
CA GLU A 123 19.30 4.39 2.50
C GLU A 123 20.08 5.67 2.88
N ALA A 124 19.81 6.27 4.04
CA ALA A 124 20.41 7.56 4.41
C ALA A 124 21.94 7.52 4.63
N GLU A 125 22.51 6.40 5.08
CA GLU A 125 23.95 6.31 5.40
C GLU A 125 24.81 5.65 4.33
N THR A 126 24.23 4.89 3.41
CA THR A 126 25.02 4.15 2.40
C THR A 126 25.34 4.98 1.16
N SER A 127 24.68 6.12 0.96
CA SER A 127 24.86 6.99 -0.22
C SER A 127 26.29 7.53 -0.37
N LYS A 128 27.04 7.69 0.73
CA LYS A 128 28.42 8.23 0.76
C LYS A 128 29.53 7.17 0.68
N LEU A 129 29.21 5.88 0.62
CA LEU A 129 30.20 4.80 0.64
C LEU A 129 30.69 4.40 -0.77
N SER A 130 31.98 4.05 -0.87
CA SER A 130 32.57 3.54 -2.11
C SER A 130 31.90 2.24 -2.57
N ARG A 131 31.91 1.99 -3.89
CA ARG A 131 31.35 0.75 -4.49
C ARG A 131 31.88 -0.52 -3.81
N LYS A 132 33.15 -0.53 -3.41
CA LYS A 132 33.80 -1.67 -2.72
C LYS A 132 33.24 -1.87 -1.30
N ALA A 133 32.98 -0.79 -0.56
CA ALA A 133 32.39 -0.84 0.77
C ALA A 133 30.93 -1.33 0.73
N LYS A 134 30.14 -0.86 -0.24
CA LYS A 134 28.77 -1.35 -0.48
C LYS A 134 28.73 -2.85 -0.75
N ARG A 135 29.65 -3.36 -1.58
CA ARG A 135 29.72 -4.80 -1.88
C ARG A 135 30.05 -5.63 -0.64
N ARG A 136 31.04 -5.22 0.16
CA ARG A 136 31.43 -5.91 1.40
C ARG A 136 30.29 -5.98 2.41
N ARG A 137 29.49 -4.90 2.53
CA ARG A 137 28.33 -4.86 3.42
C ARG A 137 27.24 -5.83 2.98
N ARG A 138 26.90 -5.84 1.68
CA ARG A 138 25.94 -6.79 1.11
C ARG A 138 26.38 -8.26 1.26
N GLU A 139 27.69 -8.52 1.15
CA GLU A 139 28.25 -9.84 1.41
C GLU A 139 28.19 -10.22 2.90
N ALA A 140 28.30 -9.26 3.82
CA ALA A 140 28.17 -9.48 5.26
C ALA A 140 26.71 -9.70 5.68
N GLU A 141 25.76 -8.97 5.10
CA GLU A 141 24.31 -9.17 5.33
C GLU A 141 23.83 -10.55 4.88
N LYS A 142 24.47 -11.13 3.87
CA LYS A 142 24.22 -12.52 3.45
C LYS A 142 24.78 -13.57 4.41
N LYS A 143 25.71 -13.22 5.29
CA LYS A 143 26.26 -14.16 6.28
C LYS A 143 25.31 -14.26 7.47
N LEU A 144 25.07 -15.48 7.94
CA LEU A 144 24.21 -15.72 9.10
C LEU A 144 24.82 -15.04 10.35
N PRO A 145 24.01 -14.37 11.18
CA PRO A 145 24.50 -13.73 12.40
C PRO A 145 25.00 -14.78 13.41
N PRO A 146 25.93 -14.41 14.32
CA PRO A 146 26.56 -15.35 15.26
C PRO A 146 25.55 -16.16 16.08
N ASN A 147 24.50 -15.53 16.60
CA ASN A 147 23.45 -16.20 17.37
C ASN A 147 22.72 -17.29 16.56
N ARG A 148 22.55 -17.06 15.25
CA ARG A 148 21.88 -18.00 14.35
C ARG A 148 22.81 -19.12 13.91
N MET A 149 24.12 -18.85 13.83
CA MET A 149 25.13 -19.89 13.61
C MET A 149 25.19 -20.90 14.76
N VAL A 150 25.13 -20.40 16.01
CA VAL A 150 25.07 -21.25 17.22
C VAL A 150 23.81 -22.12 17.23
N ALA A 151 22.66 -21.56 16.86
CA ALA A 151 21.40 -22.31 16.76
C ALA A 151 21.44 -23.46 15.74
N TYR A 152 22.26 -23.33 14.68
CA TYR A 152 22.48 -24.38 13.67
C TYR A 152 23.65 -25.32 14.01
N GLY A 153 24.21 -25.24 15.23
CA GLY A 153 25.35 -26.07 15.64
C GLY A 153 26.63 -25.81 14.85
N LYS A 154 26.68 -24.69 14.10
CA LYS A 154 27.89 -24.25 13.38
C LYS A 154 28.65 -23.30 14.27
N THR A 155 29.44 -23.85 15.18
CA THR A 155 30.51 -23.12 15.86
C THR A 155 31.73 -23.14 14.93
N ASN A 156 32.25 -21.97 14.56
CA ASN A 156 33.54 -21.88 13.86
C ASN A 156 34.67 -22.32 14.78
#